data_AF-A0A0W0TLP1-F1
#
_entry.id   AF-A0A0W0TLP1-F1
#
_cell.length_a   1.000
_cell.length_b   1.000
_cell.length_c   1.000
_cell.angle_alpha   90.00
_cell.angle_beta   90.00
_cell.angle_gamma   90.00
#
_symmetry.space_group_name_H-M   'P 1'
#
loop_
_entity.id
_entity.type
_entity.pdbx_description
1 polymer ?
#
loop_
_entity_poly.entity_id
_entity_poly.type
_entity_poly.pdbx_seq_one_letter_code
_entity_poly.pdbx_strand_id
1 'polypeptide(L)'
;MPDLSHEGSCQYWYEYVDPMIYRVITFMESVEEWTADGNPELEEAIAKLGKALDDIEKVDMSSLGHEDDFVRLVGNIKTGRGLRLLQAIDMVHPGSASRVLVHAEEKTLGSHDAAGFFLKRNIVFERLRLLGRVFCEYRLNLVQRALEGEE
;
A
#
# COMPACT_ATOMS: atom_id res chain seq x y z
N MET A 1 -13.54 5.47 10.22
CA MET A 1 -12.45 5.01 11.08
C MET A 1 -11.55 4.03 10.36
N PRO A 2 -10.54 4.52 9.62
CA PRO A 2 -9.43 3.67 9.23
C PRO A 2 -8.57 3.42 10.48
N ASP A 3 -8.73 2.26 11.11
CA ASP A 3 -7.73 1.82 12.08
C ASP A 3 -6.41 1.55 11.33
N LEU A 4 -5.41 2.40 11.58
CA LEU A 4 -4.08 2.32 10.99
C LEU A 4 -3.10 1.53 11.85
N SER A 5 -3.56 0.87 12.92
CA SER A 5 -2.75 -0.12 13.63
C SER A 5 -2.33 -1.26 12.68
N HIS A 6 -1.25 -1.96 13.01
CA HIS A 6 -0.81 -3.10 12.20
C HIS A 6 -1.89 -4.19 12.16
N GLU A 7 -2.50 -4.50 13.30
CA GLU A 7 -3.60 -5.47 13.41
C GLU A 7 -4.84 -5.03 12.63
N GLY A 8 -5.27 -3.78 12.78
CA GLY A 8 -6.42 -3.23 12.05
C GLY A 8 -6.21 -3.22 10.54
N SER A 9 -5.00 -2.88 10.09
CA SER A 9 -4.63 -2.95 8.67
C SER A 9 -4.60 -4.39 8.16
N CYS A 10 -4.08 -5.33 8.96
CA CYS A 10 -4.04 -6.75 8.66
C CYS A 10 -5.45 -7.32 8.47
N GLN A 11 -6.35 -7.05 9.43
CA GLN A 11 -7.75 -7.47 9.37
C GLN A 11 -8.47 -6.88 8.16
N TYR A 12 -8.26 -5.58 7.88
CA TYR A 12 -8.86 -4.93 6.73
C TYR A 12 -8.49 -5.61 5.41
N TRP A 13 -7.20 -5.91 5.21
CA TRP A 13 -6.76 -6.58 3.99
C TRP A 13 -7.23 -8.02 3.91
N TYR A 14 -7.34 -8.72 5.05
CA TYR A 14 -7.88 -10.07 5.13
C TYR A 14 -9.35 -10.15 4.67
N GLU A 15 -10.16 -9.15 5.03
CA GLU A 15 -11.56 -9.03 4.63
C GLU A 15 -11.77 -8.45 3.22
N TYR A 16 -10.69 -8.02 2.56
CA TYR A 16 -10.77 -7.36 1.26
C TYR A 16 -11.19 -8.33 0.15
N VAL A 17 -11.90 -7.82 -0.85
CA VAL A 17 -12.55 -8.62 -1.92
C VAL A 17 -11.58 -9.51 -2.68
N ASP A 18 -10.35 -9.03 -2.92
CA ASP A 18 -9.29 -9.81 -3.54
C ASP A 18 -8.37 -10.43 -2.47
N PRO A 19 -8.49 -11.74 -2.17
CA PRO A 19 -7.72 -12.40 -1.11
C PRO A 19 -6.21 -12.46 -1.41
N MET A 20 -5.80 -12.27 -2.67
CA MET A 20 -4.37 -12.21 -3.01
C MET A 20 -3.69 -10.98 -2.43
N ILE A 21 -4.42 -9.89 -2.19
CA ILE A 21 -3.85 -8.66 -1.63
C ILE A 21 -3.32 -8.92 -0.22
N TYR A 22 -4.15 -9.50 0.67
CA TYR A 22 -3.72 -9.90 2.00
C TYR A 22 -2.48 -10.80 1.98
N ARG A 23 -2.50 -11.82 1.11
CA ARG A 23 -1.40 -12.78 1.00
C ARG A 23 -0.09 -12.12 0.57
N VAL A 24 -0.13 -11.23 -0.42
CA VAL A 24 1.06 -10.51 -0.88
C VAL A 24 1.58 -9.55 0.19
N ILE A 25 0.69 -8.81 0.85
CA ILE A 25 1.06 -7.91 1.96
C ILE A 25 1.76 -8.68 3.06
N THR A 26 1.17 -9.78 3.53
CA THR A 26 1.75 -10.61 4.61
C THR A 26 3.11 -11.17 4.21
N PHE A 27 3.28 -11.54 2.93
CA PHE A 27 4.56 -12.02 2.41
C PHE A 27 5.62 -10.91 2.38
N MET A 28 5.26 -9.70 1.94
CA MET A 28 6.17 -8.55 1.98
C MET A 28 6.55 -8.19 3.42
N GLU A 29 5.58 -8.12 4.33
CA GLU A 29 5.81 -7.76 5.72
C GLU A 29 6.70 -8.75 6.48
N SER A 30 6.71 -10.03 6.05
CA SER A 30 7.56 -11.07 6.63
C SER A 30 9.07 -10.79 6.52
N VAL A 31 9.47 -9.89 5.62
CA VAL A 31 10.87 -9.46 5.41
C VAL A 31 11.07 -7.96 5.68
N GLU A 32 10.12 -7.31 6.34
CA GLU A 32 10.15 -5.87 6.66
C GLU A 32 10.59 -5.58 8.09
N GLU A 33 11.54 -6.33 8.66
CA GLU A 33 12.07 -6.10 10.02
C GLU A 33 12.73 -4.72 10.22
N TRP A 34 13.02 -4.01 9.14
CA TRP A 34 13.66 -2.70 9.12
C TRP A 34 12.69 -1.52 9.30
N THR A 35 11.37 -1.76 9.31
CA THR A 35 10.38 -0.67 9.46
C THR A 35 10.35 -0.12 10.89
N ALA A 36 9.86 1.10 11.06
CA ALA A 36 9.87 1.80 12.35
C ALA A 36 8.71 1.40 13.30
N ASP A 37 7.84 0.47 12.86
CA ASP A 37 6.68 0.01 13.62
C ASP A 37 7.06 -0.57 14.98
N GLY A 38 6.20 -0.36 15.99
CA GLY A 38 6.42 -0.81 17.35
C GLY A 38 7.07 0.21 18.29
N ASN A 39 7.60 1.33 17.78
CA ASN A 39 8.00 2.45 18.63
C ASN A 39 6.74 3.10 19.26
N PRO A 40 6.62 3.18 20.60
CA PRO A 40 5.43 3.72 21.27
C PRO A 40 5.05 5.15 20.84
N GLU A 41 6.03 6.03 20.62
CA GLU A 41 5.77 7.41 20.20
C GLU A 41 5.21 7.46 18.77
N LEU A 42 5.73 6.61 17.88
CA LEU A 42 5.24 6.49 16.51
C LEU A 42 3.83 5.89 16.49
N GLU A 43 3.56 4.85 17.29
CA GLU A 43 2.23 4.23 17.34
C GLU A 43 1.17 5.22 17.86
N GLU A 44 1.51 6.02 18.87
CA GLU A 44 0.62 7.09 19.34
C GLU A 44 0.38 8.15 18.26
N ALA A 45 1.42 8.54 17.52
CA ALA A 45 1.30 9.48 16.42
C ALA A 45 0.44 8.92 15.26
N ILE A 46 0.60 7.64 14.91
CA ILE A 46 -0.21 6.98 13.88
C ILE A 46 -1.67 6.88 14.33
N ALA A 47 -1.93 6.58 15.60
CA ALA A 47 -3.29 6.57 16.14
C ALA A 47 -3.95 7.96 16.09
N LYS A 48 -3.18 9.03 16.38
CA LYS A 48 -3.65 10.42 16.21
C LYS A 48 -3.91 10.76 14.75
N LEU A 49 -3.02 10.34 13.84
CA LEU A 49 -3.19 10.53 12.40
C LEU A 49 -4.45 9.82 11.89
N GLY A 50 -4.68 8.57 12.27
CA GLY A 50 -5.89 7.82 11.89
C GLY A 50 -7.18 8.53 12.31
N LYS A 51 -7.20 9.12 13.51
CA LYS A 51 -8.32 9.96 13.99
C LYS A 51 -8.45 11.27 13.22
N ALA A 52 -7.33 11.91 12.88
CA ALA A 52 -7.36 13.14 12.09
C ALA A 52 -7.89 12.90 10.68
N LEU A 53 -7.63 11.72 10.11
CA LEU A 53 -8.13 11.30 8.80
C LEU A 53 -9.65 11.01 8.78
N ASP A 54 -10.33 10.95 9.92
CA ASP A 54 -11.78 10.73 9.98
C ASP A 54 -12.59 11.99 9.57
N ASP A 55 -12.05 13.20 9.69
CA ASP A 55 -12.76 14.47 9.38
C ASP A 55 -12.13 15.25 8.22
N ILE A 56 -11.50 14.53 7.27
CA ILE A 56 -10.82 15.15 6.12
C ILE A 56 -11.76 15.50 4.96
N GLU A 57 -13.06 15.22 5.07
CA GLU A 57 -14.05 15.58 4.02
C GLU A 57 -14.07 17.08 3.72
N LYS A 58 -13.80 17.91 4.74
CA LYS A 58 -13.78 19.38 4.62
C LYS A 58 -12.40 19.94 4.26
N VAL A 59 -11.38 19.09 4.25
CA VAL A 59 -10.00 19.48 3.95
C VAL A 59 -9.74 19.21 2.48
N ASP A 60 -9.30 20.24 1.75
CA ASP A 60 -8.83 20.02 0.38
C ASP A 60 -7.43 19.42 0.41
N MET A 61 -7.34 18.10 0.27
CA MET A 61 -6.08 17.36 0.18
C MET A 61 -5.20 17.87 -0.97
N SER A 62 -5.80 18.44 -2.03
CA SER A 62 -5.08 19.01 -3.17
C SER A 62 -4.25 20.23 -2.82
N SER A 63 -4.74 21.01 -1.85
CA SER A 63 -4.14 22.28 -1.42
C SER A 63 -3.24 22.09 -0.20
N LEU A 64 -3.24 20.89 0.38
CA LEU A 64 -2.54 20.57 1.62
C LEU A 64 -1.01 20.49 1.41
N GLY A 65 -0.54 20.02 0.25
CA GLY A 65 0.89 20.05 -0.11
C GLY A 65 1.81 19.19 0.77
N HIS A 66 1.27 18.15 1.41
CA HIS A 66 1.97 17.27 2.35
C HIS A 66 2.33 15.89 1.73
N GLU A 67 2.38 15.77 0.41
CA GLU A 67 2.70 14.51 -0.30
C GLU A 67 4.06 13.94 0.14
N ASP A 68 5.04 14.78 0.44
CA ASP A 68 6.35 14.38 0.97
C ASP A 68 6.27 13.63 2.30
N ASP A 69 5.35 14.05 3.17
CA ASP A 69 5.17 13.45 4.49
C ASP A 69 4.49 12.08 4.34
N PHE A 70 3.53 11.95 3.41
CA PHE A 70 2.95 10.65 3.04
C PHE A 70 3.99 9.69 2.47
N VAL A 71 4.82 10.15 1.53
CA VAL A 71 5.91 9.35 0.94
C VAL A 71 6.85 8.84 2.02
N ARG A 72 7.28 9.71 2.93
CA ARG A 72 8.19 9.34 4.03
C ARG A 72 7.53 8.38 5.02
N LEU A 73 6.29 8.65 5.42
CA LEU A 73 5.59 7.80 6.38
C LEU A 73 5.35 6.41 5.80
N VAL A 74 4.72 6.31 4.62
CA VAL A 74 4.42 5.04 3.95
C VAL A 74 5.70 4.27 3.65
N GLY A 75 6.78 4.97 3.28
CA GLY A 75 8.08 4.36 3.03
C GLY A 75 8.67 3.63 4.24
N ASN A 76 8.37 4.05 5.47
CA ASN A 76 9.04 3.57 6.69
C ASN A 76 8.18 2.73 7.64
N ILE A 77 6.92 2.47 7.29
CA ILE A 77 6.02 1.57 8.05
C ILE A 77 5.72 0.29 7.26
N LYS A 78 5.11 -0.70 7.92
CA LYS A 78 4.64 -1.95 7.29
C LYS A 78 3.79 -1.68 6.04
N THR A 79 3.99 -2.51 5.01
CA THR A 79 3.32 -2.36 3.71
C THR A 79 1.79 -2.27 3.86
N GLY A 80 1.17 -3.09 4.70
CA GLY A 80 -0.27 -3.12 4.90
C GLY A 80 -0.80 -1.81 5.48
N ARG A 81 -0.08 -1.22 6.44
CA ARG A 81 -0.43 0.10 7.02
C ARG A 81 -0.27 1.22 6.00
N GLY A 82 0.82 1.19 5.24
CA GLY A 82 1.10 2.15 4.17
C GLY A 82 0.01 2.17 3.11
N LEU A 83 -0.38 0.99 2.61
CA LEU A 83 -1.48 0.86 1.65
C LEU A 83 -2.82 1.27 2.27
N ARG A 84 -3.06 0.95 3.54
CA ARG A 84 -4.31 1.31 4.24
C ARG A 84 -4.44 2.83 4.37
N LEU A 85 -3.34 3.53 4.63
CA LEU A 85 -3.26 4.99 4.68
C LEU A 85 -3.57 5.61 3.32
N LEU A 86 -2.91 5.14 2.25
CA LEU A 86 -3.16 5.63 0.89
C LEU A 86 -4.62 5.40 0.46
N GLN A 87 -5.18 4.24 0.78
CA GLN A 87 -6.59 3.97 0.52
C GLN A 87 -7.52 4.85 1.35
N ALA A 88 -7.19 5.16 2.60
CA ALA A 88 -8.02 6.01 3.45
C ALA A 88 -8.20 7.41 2.85
N ILE A 89 -7.12 8.01 2.34
CA ILE A 89 -7.19 9.33 1.69
C ILE A 89 -7.88 9.26 0.33
N ASP A 90 -7.70 8.18 -0.43
CA ASP A 90 -8.30 8.01 -1.76
C ASP A 90 -9.81 7.73 -1.68
N MET A 91 -10.28 7.09 -0.61
CA MET A 91 -11.70 6.87 -0.36
C MET A 91 -12.47 8.17 -0.11
N VAL A 92 -11.85 9.15 0.56
CA VAL A 92 -12.49 10.45 0.84
C VAL A 92 -12.33 11.40 -0.34
N HIS A 93 -11.13 11.44 -0.93
CA HIS A 93 -10.78 12.30 -2.06
C HIS A 93 -10.19 11.47 -3.20
N PRO A 94 -11.03 10.95 -4.14
CA PRO A 94 -10.58 10.09 -5.22
C PRO A 94 -9.44 10.70 -6.03
N GLY A 95 -8.35 9.94 -6.21
CA GLY A 95 -7.14 10.37 -6.89
C GLY A 95 -6.03 10.86 -5.96
N SER A 96 -6.26 10.99 -4.66
CA SER A 96 -5.25 11.42 -3.70
C SER A 96 -4.06 10.46 -3.62
N ALA A 97 -4.29 9.15 -3.62
CA ALA A 97 -3.19 8.18 -3.62
C ALA A 97 -2.36 8.26 -4.91
N SER A 98 -3.04 8.47 -6.04
CA SER A 98 -2.38 8.67 -7.34
C SER A 98 -1.49 9.92 -7.34
N ARG A 99 -1.96 11.02 -6.74
CA ARG A 99 -1.15 12.24 -6.63
C ARG A 99 0.10 12.05 -5.80
N VAL A 100 0.05 11.30 -4.69
CA VAL A 100 1.24 10.96 -3.91
C VAL A 100 2.24 10.14 -4.74
N LEU A 101 1.76 9.22 -5.58
CA LEU A 101 2.61 8.47 -6.51
C LEU A 101 3.26 9.38 -7.56
N VAL A 102 2.47 10.22 -8.25
CA VAL A 102 2.96 11.17 -9.25
C VAL A 102 3.98 12.13 -8.65
N HIS A 103 3.69 12.69 -7.46
CA HIS A 103 4.62 13.56 -6.74
C HIS A 103 5.95 12.86 -6.44
N ALA A 104 5.91 11.59 -6.03
CA ALA A 104 7.13 10.82 -5.79
C ALA A 104 7.92 10.58 -7.09
N GLU A 105 7.25 10.35 -8.22
CA GLU A 105 7.89 10.20 -9.54
C GLU A 105 8.56 11.49 -10.01
N GLU A 106 7.93 12.64 -9.80
CA GLU A 106 8.49 13.94 -10.18
C GLU A 106 9.68 14.36 -9.31
N LYS A 107 9.68 13.95 -8.04
CA LYS A 107 10.69 14.38 -7.06
C LYS A 107 11.92 13.48 -6.97
N THR A 108 11.78 12.18 -7.27
CA THR A 108 12.89 11.24 -7.11
C THR A 108 14.05 11.57 -8.06
N LEU A 109 15.26 11.60 -7.52
CA LEU A 109 16.52 11.74 -8.26
C LEU A 109 17.19 10.38 -8.46
N GLY A 110 16.70 9.33 -7.79
CA GLY A 110 17.22 7.98 -7.94
C GLY A 110 16.62 6.97 -6.97
N SER A 111 16.97 5.69 -7.15
CA SER A 111 16.28 4.58 -6.49
C SER A 111 16.55 4.40 -4.98
N HIS A 112 17.31 5.31 -4.38
CA HIS A 112 17.74 5.27 -2.98
C HIS A 112 17.28 6.48 -2.15
N ASP A 113 16.68 7.50 -2.77
CA ASP A 113 16.00 8.55 -2.00
C ASP A 113 14.63 8.07 -1.49
N ALA A 114 14.02 8.85 -0.59
CA ALA A 114 12.76 8.46 0.06
C ALA A 114 11.63 8.20 -0.96
N ALA A 115 11.53 9.04 -1.99
CA ALA A 115 10.53 8.92 -3.05
C ALA A 115 10.78 7.68 -3.91
N GLY A 116 12.02 7.44 -4.32
CA GLY A 116 12.43 6.27 -5.09
C GLY A 116 12.24 4.96 -4.31
N PHE A 117 12.47 4.96 -3.01
CA PHE A 117 12.20 3.81 -2.14
C PHE A 117 10.70 3.53 -2.01
N PHE A 118 9.89 4.56 -1.77
CA PHE A 118 8.43 4.47 -1.76
C PHE A 118 7.88 3.90 -3.08
N LEU A 119 8.34 4.43 -4.22
CA LEU A 119 7.95 3.93 -5.55
C LEU A 119 8.37 2.46 -5.75
N LYS A 120 9.61 2.11 -5.38
CA LYS A 120 10.12 0.74 -5.50
C LYS A 120 9.27 -0.25 -4.71
N ARG A 121 8.84 0.09 -3.49
CA ARG A 121 7.93 -0.75 -2.68
C ARG A 121 6.58 -0.94 -3.35
N ASN A 122 5.97 0.13 -3.87
CA ASN A 122 4.70 0.05 -4.61
C ASN A 122 4.82 -0.82 -5.89
N ILE A 123 5.90 -0.64 -6.67
CA ILE A 123 6.17 -1.43 -7.86
C ILE A 123 6.34 -2.92 -7.51
N VAL A 124 7.06 -3.23 -6.41
CA VAL A 124 7.26 -4.62 -5.97
C VAL A 124 5.93 -5.25 -5.53
N PHE A 125 5.10 -4.52 -4.77
CA PHE A 125 3.76 -4.96 -4.41
C PHE A 125 2.93 -5.32 -5.65
N GLU A 126 2.89 -4.43 -6.64
CA GLU A 126 2.15 -4.68 -7.88
C GLU A 126 2.72 -5.84 -8.68
N ARG A 127 4.04 -5.98 -8.78
CA ARG A 127 4.68 -7.11 -9.46
C ARG A 127 4.33 -8.44 -8.80
N LEU A 128 4.42 -8.53 -7.47
CA LEU A 128 4.09 -9.75 -6.74
C LEU A 128 2.61 -10.11 -6.91
N ARG A 129 1.72 -9.12 -6.80
CA ARG A 129 0.27 -9.31 -6.99
C ARG A 129 -0.08 -9.74 -8.41
N LEU A 130 0.44 -9.05 -9.42
CA LEU A 130 0.12 -9.31 -10.82
C LEU A 130 0.74 -10.63 -11.29
N LEU A 131 2.04 -10.87 -11.03
CA LEU A 131 2.69 -12.11 -11.45
C LEU A 131 2.08 -13.33 -10.74
N GLY A 132 1.76 -13.20 -9.45
CA GLY A 132 1.08 -14.25 -8.68
C GLY A 132 -0.30 -14.62 -9.24
N ARG A 133 -1.00 -13.69 -9.91
CA ARG A 133 -2.28 -13.93 -10.55
C ARG A 133 -2.17 -14.35 -12.02
N VAL A 134 -1.24 -13.75 -12.77
CA VAL A 134 -1.05 -13.99 -14.22
C VAL A 134 -0.48 -15.39 -14.45
N PHE A 135 0.51 -15.79 -13.65
CA PHE A 135 1.18 -17.09 -13.76
C PHE A 135 0.73 -18.08 -12.69
N CYS A 136 -0.50 -17.95 -12.18
CA CYS A 136 -1.03 -18.94 -11.24
C CYS A 136 -1.29 -20.28 -11.94
N GLU A 137 -1.22 -21.38 -11.20
CA GLU A 137 -1.40 -22.75 -11.74
C GLU A 137 -2.69 -22.89 -12.54
N TYR A 138 -3.80 -22.30 -12.08
CA TYR A 138 -5.06 -22.30 -12.81
C TYR A 138 -4.92 -21.69 -14.22
N ARG A 139 -4.23 -20.56 -14.37
CA ARG A 139 -4.02 -19.90 -15.66
C ARG A 139 -3.09 -20.71 -16.57
N LEU A 140 -2.03 -21.28 -16.00
CA LEU A 140 -1.09 -22.13 -16.74
C LEU A 140 -1.79 -23.39 -17.25
N ASN A 141 -2.53 -24.09 -16.39
CA ASN A 141 -3.29 -25.29 -16.75
C ASN A 141 -4.40 -24.99 -17.77
N LEU A 142 -5.05 -23.82 -17.67
CA LEU A 142 -6.04 -23.37 -18.65
C LEU A 142 -5.43 -23.22 -20.05
N VAL A 143 -4.28 -22.56 -20.13
CA VAL A 143 -3.56 -22.39 -21.41
C VAL A 143 -3.05 -23.72 -21.93
N GLN A 144 -2.51 -24.57 -21.04
CA GLN A 144 -2.04 -25.90 -21.39
C GLN A 144 -3.16 -26.75 -22.01
N ARG A 145 -4.32 -26.87 -21.34
CA ARG A 145 -5.48 -27.62 -21.87
C ARG A 145 -5.96 -27.08 -23.22
N ALA A 146 -6.02 -25.76 -23.35
CA ALA A 146 -6.41 -25.11 -24.60
C ALA A 146 -5.45 -25.40 -25.76
N LEU A 147 -4.15 -25.61 -25.47
CA LEU A 147 -3.13 -25.92 -26.47
C LEU A 147 -2.99 -27.43 -26.75
N GLU A 148 -3.24 -28.28 -25.75
CA GLU A 148 -3.12 -29.74 -25.86
C GLU A 148 -4.38 -30.41 -26.43
N GLY A 149 -5.51 -29.69 -26.51
CA GLY A 149 -6.73 -30.16 -27.16
C GLY A 149 -7.58 -31.12 -26.32
N GLU A 150 -7.35 -31.15 -25.00
CA GLU A 150 -8.21 -31.85 -24.05
C GLU A 150 -9.36 -30.91 -23.63
N GLU A 151 -10.56 -31.12 -24.18
CA GLU A 151 -11.79 -30.43 -23.77
C GLU A 151 -12.02 -30.50 -22.25
#